data_AF-A0A662KZD3-F1
#
_entry.id   AF-A0A662KZD3-F1
#
_cell.length_a   1.000
_cell.length_b   1.000
_cell.length_c   1.000
_cell.angle_alpha   90.00
_cell.angle_beta   90.00
_cell.angle_gamma   90.00
#
_symmetry.space_group_name_H-M   'P 1'
#
loop_
_entity.id
_entity.type
_entity.pdbx_description
1 polymer ?
#
loop_
_entity_poly.entity_id
_entity_poly.type
_entity_poly.pdbx_seq_one_letter_code
_entity_poly.pdbx_strand_id
1 'polypeptide(L)'
;MSSQSPLILFVLSSAVAIVFWTAVARRAARRKEKIPGKLFEYLFFLFLFFASYFLTWAASGVMEGPELLFRLSFMIVCIISALYTGYFHYIMKLYN
;
A
#
# COMPACT_ATOMS: atom_id res chain seq x y z
N MET A 1 -9.44 3.33 -26.93
CA MET A 1 -9.19 3.18 -25.48
C MET A 1 -8.08 2.15 -25.33
N SER A 2 -6.94 2.51 -24.74
CA SER A 2 -5.77 1.63 -24.75
C SER A 2 -6.04 0.38 -23.91
N SER A 3 -5.96 -0.79 -24.54
CA SER A 3 -6.00 -2.09 -23.89
C SER A 3 -4.69 -2.34 -23.16
N GLN A 4 -4.42 -1.60 -22.08
CA GLN A 4 -3.31 -1.96 -21.20
C GLN A 4 -3.65 -3.30 -20.55
N SER A 5 -2.73 -4.27 -20.68
CA SER A 5 -2.96 -5.58 -20.07
C SER A 5 -3.07 -5.42 -18.55
N PRO A 6 -4.00 -6.13 -17.90
CA PRO A 6 -4.21 -6.01 -16.45
C PRO A 6 -2.93 -6.34 -15.63
N LEU A 7 -2.01 -7.11 -16.21
CA LEU A 7 -0.68 -7.35 -15.63
C LEU A 7 0.20 -6.09 -15.65
N ILE A 8 0.16 -5.29 -16.73
CA ILE A 8 0.90 -4.04 -16.80
C ILE A 8 0.38 -3.07 -15.72
N LEU A 9 -0.93 -2.98 -15.53
CA LEU A 9 -1.53 -2.17 -14.48
C LEU A 9 -1.12 -2.63 -13.08
N PHE A 10 -1.05 -3.95 -12.86
CA PHE A 10 -0.58 -4.53 -11.61
C PHE A 10 0.88 -4.16 -11.30
N VAL A 11 1.77 -4.32 -12.27
CA VAL A 11 3.20 -3.99 -12.11
C VAL A 11 3.38 -2.48 -11.92
N LEU A 12 2.70 -1.67 -12.74
CA LEU A 12 2.81 -0.22 -12.69
C LEU A 12 2.31 0.34 -11.36
N SER A 13 1.15 -0.10 -10.88
CA SER A 13 0.58 0.35 -9.60
C SER A 13 1.47 -0.02 -8.41
N SER A 14 2.03 -1.23 -8.41
CA SER A 14 2.98 -1.68 -7.39
C SER A 14 4.26 -0.83 -7.40
N ALA A 15 4.83 -0.59 -8.58
CA ALA A 15 6.03 0.23 -8.74
C ALA A 15 5.79 1.68 -8.29
N VAL A 16 4.66 2.27 -8.67
CA VAL A 16 4.27 3.62 -8.27
C VAL A 16 4.10 3.72 -6.75
N ALA A 17 3.47 2.73 -6.11
CA ALA A 17 3.32 2.70 -4.66
C ALA A 17 4.69 2.66 -3.95
N ILE A 18 5.61 1.82 -4.42
CA ILE A 18 6.97 1.73 -3.86
C ILE A 18 7.73 3.05 -4.04
N VAL A 19 7.70 3.64 -5.23
CA VAL A 19 8.38 4.92 -5.52
C VAL A 19 7.81 6.05 -4.66
N PHE A 20 6.48 6.13 -4.57
CA PHE A 20 5.78 7.10 -3.74
C PHE A 20 6.21 6.99 -2.27
N TRP A 21 6.10 5.80 -1.69
CA TRP A 21 6.44 5.61 -0.27
C TRP A 21 7.93 5.78 0.01
N THR A 22 8.81 5.42 -0.94
CA THR A 22 10.25 5.70 -0.83
C THR A 22 10.53 7.20 -0.85
N ALA A 23 9.84 7.98 -1.69
CA ALA A 23 9.96 9.44 -1.70
C ALA A 23 9.44 10.06 -0.39
N VAL A 24 8.31 9.57 0.13
CA VAL A 24 7.80 9.94 1.45
C VAL A 24 8.82 9.62 2.54
N ALA A 25 9.45 8.45 2.49
CA ALA A 25 10.46 8.03 3.45
C ALA A 25 11.67 8.97 3.46
N ARG A 26 12.20 9.26 2.28
CA ARG A 26 13.33 10.19 2.13
C ARG A 26 12.97 11.59 2.63
N ARG A 27 11.75 12.06 2.35
CA ARG A 27 11.28 13.37 2.82
C ARG A 27 11.12 13.41 4.34
N ALA A 28 10.53 12.37 4.94
CA ALA A 28 10.36 12.23 6.38
C ALA A 28 11.72 12.14 7.10
N ALA A 29 12.69 11.40 6.54
CA ALA A 29 14.04 11.34 7.11
C ALA A 29 14.79 12.69 7.08
N ARG A 30 14.60 13.49 6.01
CA ARG A 30 15.23 14.82 5.87
C ARG A 30 14.57 15.89 6.73
N ARG A 31 13.24 15.86 6.82
CA ARG A 31 12.48 16.73 7.73
C ARG A 31 12.24 15.93 9.01
N LYS A 32 13.19 15.99 9.96
CA LYS A 32 13.04 15.49 11.35
C LYS A 32 11.92 16.22 12.12
N GLU A 33 10.89 16.72 11.43
CA GLU A 33 9.66 17.16 12.04
C GLU A 33 9.02 15.92 12.68
N LYS A 34 8.58 16.08 13.94
CA LYS A 34 7.87 15.04 14.69
C LYS A 34 6.55 14.74 14.00
N ILE A 35 6.57 13.93 12.95
CA ILE A 35 5.34 13.38 12.38
C ILE A 35 4.74 12.51 13.49
N PRO A 36 3.50 12.78 13.93
CA PRO A 36 2.90 12.00 15.02
C PRO A 36 2.76 10.56 14.57
N GLY A 37 3.48 9.64 15.23
CA GLY A 37 3.45 8.21 14.89
C GLY A 37 2.05 7.60 14.88
N LYS A 38 1.11 8.21 15.62
CA LYS A 38 -0.31 7.84 15.65
C LYS A 38 -0.99 7.94 14.27
N LEU A 39 -0.57 8.88 13.40
CA LEU A 39 -1.07 8.96 12.04
C LEU A 39 -0.72 7.71 11.23
N PHE A 40 0.54 7.25 11.33
CA PHE A 40 0.99 6.06 10.62
C PHE A 40 0.37 4.78 11.17
N GLU A 41 0.02 4.76 12.46
CA GLU A 41 -0.73 3.66 13.07
C GLU A 41 -2.14 3.53 12.47
N TYR A 42 -2.88 4.65 12.37
CA TYR A 42 -4.20 4.65 11.72
C TYR A 42 -4.10 4.25 10.24
N LEU A 43 -3.11 4.77 9.51
CA LEU A 43 -2.90 4.40 8.12
C LEU A 43 -2.54 2.92 7.96
N PHE A 44 -1.70 2.39 8.86
CA PHE A 44 -1.35 0.97 8.89
C PHE A 44 -2.59 0.09 9.01
N PHE A 45 -3.44 0.34 10.03
CA PHE A 45 -4.66 -0.43 10.21
C PHE A 45 -5.66 -0.25 9.07
N LEU A 46 -5.76 0.95 8.51
CA LEU A 46 -6.63 1.23 7.37
C LEU A 46 -6.21 0.42 6.13
N PHE A 47 -4.91 0.44 5.80
CA PHE A 47 -4.40 -0.31 4.66
C PHE A 47 -4.49 -1.82 4.88
N LEU A 48 -4.23 -2.29 6.10
CA LEU A 48 -4.40 -3.70 6.46
C LEU A 48 -5.86 -4.15 6.32
N PHE A 49 -6.81 -3.32 6.80
CA PHE A 49 -8.24 -3.58 6.66
C PHE A 49 -8.64 -3.74 5.19
N PHE A 50 -8.22 -2.81 4.32
CA PHE A 50 -8.52 -2.92 2.89
C PHE A 50 -7.85 -4.13 2.25
N ALA A 51 -6.60 -4.41 2.58
CA ALA A 51 -5.90 -5.60 2.07
C ALA A 51 -6.65 -6.89 2.46
N SER A 52 -7.05 -7.02 3.72
CA SER A 52 -7.84 -8.15 4.20
C SER A 52 -9.22 -8.23 3.54
N TYR A 53 -9.91 -7.10 3.37
CA TYR A 53 -11.19 -7.06 2.66
C TYR A 53 -11.08 -7.60 1.24
N PHE A 54 -10.10 -7.12 0.47
CA PHE A 54 -9.89 -7.60 -0.90
C PHE A 54 -9.43 -9.05 -0.94
N LEU A 55 -8.65 -9.51 0.04
CA LEU A 55 -8.24 -10.91 0.16
C LEU A 55 -9.45 -11.83 0.42
N THR A 56 -10.33 -11.47 1.36
CA THR A 56 -11.55 -12.23 1.66
C THR A 56 -12.46 -12.30 0.44
N TRP A 57 -12.59 -11.20 -0.30
CA TRP A 57 -13.33 -11.17 -1.55
C TRP A 57 -12.69 -11.99 -2.66
N ALA A 58 -11.37 -11.99 -2.78
CA ALA A 58 -10.68 -12.86 -3.74
C ALA A 58 -10.86 -14.34 -3.38
N ALA A 59 -10.79 -14.66 -2.08
CA ALA A 59 -10.94 -16.02 -1.57
C ALA A 59 -12.38 -16.56 -1.68
N SER A 60 -13.40 -15.69 -1.74
CA SER A 60 -14.79 -16.13 -1.91
C SER A 60 -15.10 -16.66 -3.31
N GLY A 61 -14.20 -16.47 -4.29
CA GLY A 61 -14.39 -16.96 -5.66
C GLY A 61 -15.52 -16.26 -6.43
N VAL A 62 -16.07 -15.16 -5.89
CA VAL A 62 -17.23 -14.46 -6.46
C VAL A 62 -16.87 -13.68 -7.74
N MET A 63 -15.59 -13.50 -8.05
CA MET A 63 -15.14 -12.74 -9.22
C MET A 63 -14.16 -13.51 -10.09
N GLU A 64 -14.45 -13.51 -11.39
CA GLU A 64 -13.61 -14.08 -12.43
C GLU A 64 -13.19 -13.00 -13.44
N GLY A 65 -12.07 -13.24 -14.13
CA GLY A 65 -11.62 -12.39 -15.24
C GLY A 65 -10.86 -11.11 -14.83
N PRO A 66 -10.86 -10.07 -15.68
CA PRO A 66 -9.96 -8.91 -15.55
C PRO A 66 -10.24 -8.02 -14.33
N GLU A 67 -11.46 -8.03 -13.78
CA GLU A 67 -11.80 -7.28 -12.56
C GLU A 67 -11.08 -7.83 -11.32
N LEU A 68 -10.85 -9.15 -11.27
CA LEU A 68 -10.10 -9.78 -10.19
C LEU A 68 -8.67 -9.26 -10.14
N LEU A 69 -8.00 -9.17 -11.29
CA LEU A 69 -6.62 -8.67 -11.38
C LEU A 69 -6.52 -7.19 -10.96
N PHE A 70 -7.53 -6.38 -11.29
CA PHE A 70 -7.59 -4.98 -10.85
C PHE A 70 -7.79 -4.87 -9.33
N ARG A 71 -8.61 -5.72 -8.72
CA ARG A 71 -8.78 -5.71 -7.25
C ARG A 71 -7.55 -6.26 -6.54
N LEU A 72 -6.88 -7.25 -7.11
CA LEU A 72 -5.61 -7.78 -6.60
C LEU A 72 -4.48 -6.75 -6.68
N SER A 73 -4.44 -5.91 -7.72
CA SER A 73 -3.47 -4.81 -7.77
C SER A 73 -3.72 -3.79 -6.66
N PHE A 74 -4.98 -3.43 -6.40
CA PHE A 74 -5.36 -2.60 -5.25
C PHE A 74 -4.94 -3.24 -3.91
N MET A 75 -5.21 -4.53 -3.74
CA MET A 75 -4.80 -5.26 -2.54
C MET A 75 -3.29 -5.19 -2.32
N ILE A 76 -2.48 -5.40 -3.36
CA ILE A 76 -1.02 -5.33 -3.29
C ILE A 76 -0.56 -3.91 -2.93
N VAL A 77 -1.17 -2.88 -3.54
CA VAL A 77 -0.88 -1.47 -3.18
C VAL A 77 -1.19 -1.21 -1.71
N CYS A 78 -2.29 -1.73 -1.18
CA CYS A 78 -2.63 -1.66 0.25
C CYS A 78 -1.58 -2.38 1.11
N ILE A 79 -1.14 -3.59 0.72
CA ILE A 79 -0.10 -4.34 1.45
C ILE A 79 1.21 -3.54 1.49
N ILE A 80 1.68 -3.04 0.34
CA ILE A 80 2.89 -2.22 0.25
C ILE A 80 2.74 -0.98 1.16
N SER A 81 1.59 -0.32 1.11
CA SER A 81 1.33 0.87 1.93
C SER A 81 1.29 0.55 3.43
N ALA A 82 0.73 -0.58 3.82
CA ALA A 82 0.76 -1.07 5.20
C ALA A 82 2.21 -1.33 5.66
N LEU A 83 3.04 -1.97 4.83
CA LEU A 83 4.45 -2.21 5.17
C LEU A 83 5.22 -0.90 5.41
N TYR A 84 5.04 0.10 4.54
CA TYR A 84 5.71 1.40 4.72
C TYR A 84 5.18 2.20 5.91
N THR A 85 3.87 2.20 6.14
CA THR A 85 3.28 2.90 7.31
C THR A 85 3.68 2.23 8.62
N GLY A 86 3.73 0.90 8.65
CA GLY A 86 4.31 0.13 9.75
C GLY A 86 5.79 0.47 9.95
N TYR A 87 6.58 0.52 8.87
CA TYR A 87 7.99 0.95 8.93
C TYR A 87 8.13 2.36 9.55
N PHE A 88 7.33 3.33 9.12
CA PHE A 88 7.36 4.67 9.71
C PHE A 88 6.93 4.69 11.17
N HIS A 89 5.91 3.93 11.53
CA HIS A 89 5.47 3.86 12.92
C HIS A 89 6.51 3.22 13.84
N TYR A 90 7.14 2.12 13.43
CA TYR A 90 8.01 1.32 14.31
C TYR A 90 9.49 1.69 14.22
N ILE A 91 10.04 1.92 13.01
CA ILE A 91 11.47 2.21 12.82
C ILE A 91 11.79 3.69 13.00
N MET A 92 10.90 4.60 12.60
CA MET A 92 11.12 6.02 12.84
C MET A 92 10.95 6.41 14.33
N LYS A 93 10.28 5.56 15.11
CA LYS A 93 10.18 5.66 16.59
C LYS A 93 11.47 5.25 17.31
N LEU A 94 12.41 4.57 16.65
CA LEU A 94 13.73 4.21 17.20
C LEU A 94 14.71 5.40 17.21
N TYR A 95 14.30 6.59 16.77
CA TYR A 95 15.06 7.84 16.88
C TYR A 95 14.46 8.80 17.92
N ASN A 96 13.89 8.26 19.00
CA ASN A 96 13.45 9.04 20.14
C ASN A 96 14.19 8.58 21.40
#